data_AF-A0AAN9JCH4-F1
#
_entry.id   AF-A0AAN9JCH4-F1
#
_cell.length_a   1.000
_cell.length_b   1.000
_cell.length_c   1.000
_cell.angle_alpha   90.00
_cell.angle_beta   90.00
_cell.angle_gamma   90.00
#
_symmetry.space_group_name_H-M   'P 1'
#
loop_
_entity.id
_entity.type
_entity.pdbx_description
1 polymer ?
#
loop_
_entity_poly.entity_id
_entity_poly.type
_entity_poly.pdbx_seq_one_letter_code
_entity_poly.pdbx_strand_id
1 'polypeptide(L)'
;MEHGSHSDPSKSTFSLVDEDHTFANSIRFTLNQDPRVAFTGYSIPHPSENRVNIRVQTTGDPAREVLKDACQDLMLMCQHVRSTFNKAVEVAKSSRVRTEDTDSD
;
A
#
# COMPACT_ATOMS: atom_id res chain seq x y z
N MET A 1 13.09 11.98 -1.95
CA MET A 1 14.46 11.82 -2.48
C MET A 1 14.93 10.40 -2.20
N GLU A 2 15.57 9.73 -3.17
CA GLU A 2 16.20 8.43 -2.97
C GLU A 2 17.63 8.63 -2.42
N HIS A 3 17.91 8.02 -1.28
CA HIS A 3 19.26 7.92 -0.71
C HIS A 3 19.72 6.46 -0.86
N GLY A 4 20.01 6.06 -2.09
CA GLY A 4 20.66 4.79 -2.41
C GLY A 4 22.18 4.90 -2.28
N SER A 5 22.86 3.81 -1.91
CA SER A 5 24.32 3.77 -2.12
C SER A 5 24.57 3.70 -3.62
N HIS A 6 25.34 4.63 -4.19
CA HIS A 6 25.74 4.59 -5.61
C HIS A 6 26.42 3.27 -6.03
N SER A 7 26.81 2.43 -5.07
CA SER A 7 27.47 1.14 -5.26
C SER A 7 26.54 -0.07 -5.37
N ASP A 8 25.29 0.01 -4.91
CA ASP A 8 24.39 -1.17 -4.86
C ASP A 8 22.92 -0.79 -5.10
N PRO A 9 22.36 -1.07 -6.29
CA PRO A 9 20.97 -0.76 -6.63
C PRO A 9 19.97 -1.65 -5.90
N SER A 10 20.40 -2.77 -5.29
CA SER A 10 19.53 -3.68 -4.53
C SER A 10 19.14 -3.12 -3.15
N LYS A 11 19.79 -2.02 -2.71
CA LYS A 11 19.61 -1.45 -1.37
C LYS A 11 19.42 0.06 -1.40
N SER A 12 18.18 0.51 -1.34
CA SER A 12 17.84 1.94 -1.32
C SER A 12 16.97 2.33 -0.14
N THR A 13 17.15 3.58 0.30
CA THR A 13 16.26 4.22 1.26
C THR A 13 15.50 5.34 0.54
N PHE A 14 14.18 5.24 0.52
CA PHE A 14 13.29 6.19 -0.13
C PHE A 14 12.70 7.12 0.91
N SER A 15 12.96 8.42 0.77
CA SER A 15 12.38 9.44 1.62
C SER A 15 11.17 10.06 0.92
N LEU A 16 9.99 9.84 1.50
CA LEU A 16 8.70 10.34 1.04
C LEU A 16 8.25 11.48 1.96
N VAL A 17 7.97 12.64 1.36
CA VAL A 17 7.51 13.85 2.05
C VAL A 17 5.98 13.87 1.98
N ASP A 18 5.35 14.45 3.00
CA ASP A 18 3.89 14.55 3.16
C ASP A 18 3.17 13.19 3.27
N GLU A 19 3.90 12.17 3.74
CA GLU A 19 3.39 10.84 4.01
C GLU A 19 3.62 10.45 5.48
N ASP A 20 2.81 9.52 5.97
CA ASP A 20 2.83 9.05 7.37
C ASP A 20 2.72 7.52 7.48
N HIS A 21 2.41 7.04 8.69
CA HIS A 21 2.23 5.62 9.01
C HIS A 21 1.19 4.92 8.11
N THR A 22 0.20 5.65 7.60
CA THR A 22 -0.89 5.10 6.80
C THR A 22 -0.36 4.49 5.51
N PHE A 23 0.38 5.29 4.72
CA PHE A 23 1.00 4.80 3.50
C PHE A 23 2.16 3.86 3.84
N ALA A 24 3.01 4.23 4.80
CA ALA A 24 4.23 3.50 5.12
C ALA A 24 3.97 2.06 5.59
N ASN A 25 2.95 1.86 6.43
CA ASN A 25 2.61 0.52 6.91
C ASN A 25 1.95 -0.32 5.81
N SER A 26 1.11 0.31 4.97
CA SER A 26 0.46 -0.35 3.83
C SER A 26 1.49 -0.87 2.83
N ILE A 27 2.44 -0.01 2.42
CA ILE A 27 3.47 -0.41 1.45
C ILE A 27 4.48 -1.39 2.05
N ARG A 28 4.81 -1.27 3.35
CA ARG A 28 5.61 -2.26 4.08
C ARG A 28 4.96 -3.64 4.01
N PHE A 29 3.64 -3.72 4.19
CA PHE A 29 2.93 -4.99 4.11
C PHE A 29 3.07 -5.63 2.72
N THR A 30 2.80 -4.85 1.66
CA THR A 30 2.92 -5.34 0.27
C THR A 30 4.33 -5.79 -0.06
N LEU A 31 5.34 -4.99 0.30
CA LEU A 31 6.76 -5.32 0.08
C LEU A 31 7.18 -6.62 0.78
N ASN A 32 6.65 -6.91 1.98
CA ASN A 32 6.96 -8.16 2.68
C ASN A 32 6.36 -9.41 2.02
N GLN A 33 5.38 -9.26 1.12
CA GLN A 33 4.83 -10.39 0.37
C GLN A 33 5.65 -10.74 -0.87
N ASP A 34 6.52 -9.83 -1.34
CA ASP A 34 7.35 -10.04 -2.52
C ASP A 34 8.58 -10.89 -2.16
N PRO A 35 8.77 -12.09 -2.76
CA PRO A 35 9.91 -12.95 -2.48
C PRO A 35 11.27 -12.34 -2.89
N ARG A 36 11.27 -11.29 -3.72
CA ARG A 36 12.48 -10.54 -4.10
C ARG A 36 13.00 -9.65 -2.96
N VAL A 37 12.17 -9.36 -1.97
CA VAL A 37 12.50 -8.48 -0.84
C VAL A 37 13.11 -9.30 0.29
N ALA A 38 14.38 -9.00 0.61
CA ALA A 38 15.08 -9.58 1.75
C ALA A 38 14.77 -8.82 3.05
N PHE A 39 14.58 -7.50 2.97
CA PHE A 39 14.26 -6.66 4.12
C PHE A 39 13.47 -5.42 3.70
N THR A 40 12.42 -5.10 4.45
CA THR A 40 11.72 -3.82 4.34
C THR A 40 11.34 -3.28 5.71
N GLY A 41 11.47 -1.97 5.88
CA GLY A 41 11.10 -1.27 7.10
C GLY A 41 10.94 0.23 6.85
N TYR A 42 10.22 0.90 7.73
CA TYR A 42 10.08 2.35 7.66
C TYR A 42 10.30 3.01 9.01
N SER A 43 10.71 4.27 8.98
CA SER A 43 10.80 5.12 10.17
C SER A 43 10.37 6.55 9.85
N ILE A 44 9.77 7.20 10.84
CA ILE A 44 9.51 8.64 10.83
C ILE A 44 10.63 9.28 11.67
N PRO A 45 11.48 10.14 11.10
CA PRO A 45 12.63 10.72 11.81
C PRO A 45 12.22 11.48 13.07
N HIS A 46 11.12 12.22 13.00
CA HIS A 46 10.59 13.01 14.11
C HIS A 46 9.06 13.19 13.94
N PRO A 47 8.24 13.09 15.01
CA PRO A 47 6.78 13.22 14.92
C PRO A 47 6.28 14.55 14.33
N SER A 48 7.09 15.61 14.40
CA SER A 48 6.75 16.93 13.82
C SER A 48 7.11 17.07 12.34
N GLU A 49 7.78 16.07 11.75
CA GLU A 49 8.09 16.03 10.32
C GLU A 49 7.14 15.07 9.61
N ASN A 50 6.39 15.55 8.62
CA ASN A 50 5.59 14.70 7.74
C ASN A 50 6.49 14.05 6.70
N ARG A 51 7.37 13.16 7.14
CA ARG A 51 8.33 12.47 6.27
C ARG A 51 8.57 11.05 6.75
N VAL A 52 8.46 10.12 5.83
CA VAL A 52 8.74 8.70 6.06
C VAL A 52 9.97 8.29 5.27
N ASN A 53 10.87 7.58 5.92
CA ASN A 53 11.98 6.89 5.27
C ASN A 53 11.66 5.40 5.16
N ILE A 54 11.58 4.87 3.94
CA ILE A 54 11.33 3.46 3.65
C ILE A 54 12.64 2.84 3.19
N ARG A 55 13.15 1.86 3.93
CA ARG A 55 14.31 1.06 3.55
C ARG A 55 13.84 -0.19 2.83
N VAL A 56 14.34 -0.40 1.62
CA VAL A 56 14.11 -1.63 0.85
C VAL A 56 15.46 -2.26 0.53
N GLN A 57 15.58 -3.55 0.83
CA GLN A 57 16.71 -4.38 0.44
C GLN A 57 16.17 -5.62 -0.24
N THR A 58 16.62 -5.85 -1.47
CA THR A 58 16.23 -6.99 -2.29
C THR A 58 17.37 -8.02 -2.35
N THR A 59 17.10 -9.17 -2.91
CA THR A 59 18.09 -10.24 -3.12
C THR A 59 19.00 -10.01 -4.35
N GLY A 60 18.65 -9.06 -5.22
CA GLY A 60 19.44 -8.73 -6.41
C GLY A 60 18.80 -7.69 -7.33
N ASP A 61 17.47 -7.65 -7.38
CA ASP A 61 16.74 -6.71 -8.25
C ASP A 61 16.84 -5.25 -7.75
N PRO A 62 16.78 -4.24 -8.63
CA PRO A 62 16.81 -2.86 -8.20
C PRO A 62 15.68 -2.53 -7.23
N ALA A 63 16.01 -2.02 -6.04
CA ALA A 63 15.03 -1.72 -4.99
C ALA A 63 13.96 -0.72 -5.44
N ARG A 64 14.29 0.16 -6.38
CA ARG A 64 13.36 1.12 -7.01
C ARG A 64 12.27 0.44 -7.83
N GLU A 65 12.63 -0.61 -8.57
CA GLU A 65 11.67 -1.35 -9.41
C GLU A 65 10.73 -2.17 -8.53
N VAL A 66 11.29 -2.88 -7.54
CA VAL A 66 10.50 -3.64 -6.57
C VAL A 66 9.54 -2.74 -5.78
N LEU A 67 9.98 -1.54 -5.37
CA LEU A 67 9.09 -0.58 -4.72
C LEU A 67 7.96 -0.11 -5.64
N LYS A 68 8.25 0.11 -6.93
CA LYS A 68 7.24 0.52 -7.91
C LYS A 68 6.19 -0.56 -8.13
N ASP A 69 6.64 -1.81 -8.27
CA ASP A 69 5.74 -2.97 -8.41
C ASP A 69 4.85 -3.10 -7.17
N ALA A 70 5.42 -2.99 -5.97
CA ALA A 70 4.65 -3.04 -4.72
C ALA A 70 3.60 -1.91 -4.62
N CYS A 71 3.90 -0.71 -5.12
CA CYS A 71 2.91 0.37 -5.20
C CYS A 71 1.76 0.02 -6.16
N GLN A 72 2.07 -0.58 -7.31
CA GLN A 72 1.07 -1.00 -8.28
C GLN A 72 0.17 -2.10 -7.70
N ASP A 73 0.75 -3.07 -7.00
CA ASP A 73 0.00 -4.14 -6.34
C ASP A 73 -0.92 -3.59 -5.24
N LEU A 74 -0.42 -2.63 -4.44
CA LEU A 74 -1.23 -1.95 -3.44
C LEU A 74 -2.44 -1.23 -4.08
N MET A 75 -2.24 -0.55 -5.21
CA MET A 75 -3.33 0.08 -5.95
C MET A 75 -4.36 -0.94 -6.44
N LEU A 76 -3.92 -2.08 -6.98
CA LEU A 76 -4.80 -3.15 -7.44
C LEU A 76 -5.60 -3.76 -6.27
N MET A 77 -4.97 -3.98 -5.12
CA MET A 77 -5.65 -4.44 -3.90
C MET A 77 -6.75 -3.45 -3.47
N CYS A 78 -6.45 -2.15 -3.40
CA CYS A 78 -7.43 -1.13 -3.07
C CYS A 78 -8.59 -1.09 -4.06
N GLN A 79 -8.31 -1.22 -5.36
CA GLN A 79 -9.35 -1.28 -6.40
C GLN A 79 -10.24 -2.51 -6.24
N HIS A 80 -9.66 -3.67 -5.96
CA HIS A 80 -10.40 -4.90 -5.71
C HIS A 80 -11.33 -4.76 -4.50
N VAL A 81 -10.79 -4.30 -3.36
CA VAL A 81 -11.57 -4.07 -2.13
C VAL A 81 -12.73 -3.12 -2.39
N ARG A 82 -12.48 -1.99 -3.07
CA ARG A 82 -13.53 -1.02 -3.43
C ARG A 82 -14.60 -1.62 -4.32
N SER A 83 -14.22 -2.39 -5.33
CA SER A 83 -15.17 -3.04 -6.25
C SER A 83 -16.06 -4.04 -5.52
N THR A 84 -15.48 -4.90 -4.70
CA THR A 84 -16.21 -5.90 -3.92
C THR A 84 -17.13 -5.24 -2.89
N PHE A 85 -16.65 -4.19 -2.20
CA PHE A 85 -17.45 -3.42 -1.26
C PHE A 85 -18.66 -2.76 -1.94
N ASN A 86 -18.44 -2.07 -3.06
CA ASN A 86 -19.53 -1.40 -3.79
C ASN A 86 -20.58 -2.41 -4.27
N LYS A 87 -20.18 -3.59 -4.77
CA LYS A 87 -21.12 -4.65 -5.15
C LYS A 87 -21.96 -5.11 -3.97
N ALA A 88 -21.33 -5.34 -2.80
CA ALA A 88 -22.04 -5.76 -1.60
C ALA A 88 -23.04 -4.69 -1.11
N VAL A 89 -22.66 -3.41 -1.20
CA VAL A 89 -23.53 -2.29 -0.85
C VAL A 89 -24.74 -2.20 -1.78
N GLU A 90 -24.56 -2.36 -3.09
CA GLU A 90 -25.68 -2.32 -4.04
C GLU A 90 -26.65 -3.50 -3.86
N VAL A 91 -26.13 -4.69 -3.54
CA VAL A 91 -26.97 -5.85 -3.17
C VAL A 91 -27.77 -5.55 -1.90
N ALA A 92 -27.12 -5.02 -0.86
CA ALA A 92 -27.77 -4.69 0.41
C ALA A 92 -28.85 -3.60 0.29
N LYS A 93 -28.61 -2.58 -0.55
CA LYS A 93 -29.62 -1.55 -0.87
C LYS A 93 -30.81 -2.17 -1.61
N SER A 94 -30.55 -3.02 -2.61
CA SER A 94 -31.58 -3.67 -3.41
C SER A 94 -32.42 -4.68 -2.63
N SER A 95 -31.86 -5.31 -1.59
CA SER A 95 -32.64 -6.15 -0.67
C SER A 95 -33.47 -5.34 0.30
N ARG A 96 -32.96 -4.18 0.78
CA ARG A 96 -33.70 -3.32 1.71
C ARG A 96 -34.97 -2.75 1.09
N VAL A 97 -34.88 -2.29 -0.16
CA VAL A 97 -36.05 -1.76 -0.91
C VAL A 97 -37.16 -2.81 -1.04
N ARG A 98 -36.81 -4.08 -1.29
CA ARG A 98 -37.82 -5.15 -1.43
C ARG A 98 -38.57 -5.46 -0.14
N THR A 99 -37.91 -5.35 1.01
CA THR A 99 -38.55 -5.56 2.32
C THR A 99 -39.52 -4.44 2.69
N GLU A 100 -39.26 -3.20 2.26
CA GLU A 100 -40.14 -2.05 2.53
C GLU A 100 -41.42 -2.10 1.67
N ASP A 101 -41.34 -2.63 0.44
CA ASP A 101 -42.51 -2.81 -0.43
C ASP A 101 -43.44 -3.96 0.03
N THR A 102 -42.95 -4.96 0.77
CA THR A 102 -43.76 -6.10 1.24
C THR A 102 -44.50 -5.88 2.55
N ASP A 103 -44.12 -4.88 3.35
CA ASP A 103 -44.78 -4.54 4.63
C ASP A 103 -45.86 -3.45 4.47
N SER A 104 -46.17 -3.04 3.24
CA SER A 104 -47.11 -1.95 2.92
C SER A 104 -48.49 -2.42 2.42
N ASP A 105 -48.79 -3.73 2.48
CA ASP A 105 -50.11 -4.33 2.14
C ASP A 105 -50.81 -4.94 3.38
#